data_AF-A0A0Q7YWG9-F1
#
_entry.id   AF-A0A0Q7YWG9-F1
#
_cell.length_a   1.000
_cell.length_b   1.000
_cell.length_c   1.000
_cell.angle_alpha   90.00
_cell.angle_beta   90.00
_cell.angle_gamma   90.00
#
_symmetry.space_group_name_H-M   'P 1'
#
loop_
_entity.id
_entity.type
_entity.pdbx_description
1 polymer ?
#
loop_
_entity_poly.entity_id
_entity_poly.type
_entity_poly.pdbx_seq_one_letter_code
_entity_poly.pdbx_strand_id
1 'polypeptide(L)'
;MRPGSLATVTVATLLAIGVALASSIGSTRTDGPAISKITYIRDIDHRQPERLGDCPLSQWVTVEQDGALLSIWYLQRRQNGRCVPLMDFEDASPASEPDAPDVAARSSIRLTPNQVNLLHEELGHLRWKPAWGSIEDIGFPPTMSSACDRHFPRSDMSGDDYNTRLLVIERSDNMAAALTFFSAREARRAGERCNEAQSRNIARADAAIAPYVRGIPKTMKLPPNRPELLEPKTLYLTD
;
A
#
# COMPACT_ATOMS: atom_id res chain seq x y z
N MET A 1 -76.36 -43.43 20.33
CA MET A 1 -76.10 -44.57 19.43
C MET A 1 -74.92 -44.17 18.53
N ARG A 2 -73.86 -45.00 18.47
CA ARG A 2 -72.77 -44.97 17.46
C ARG A 2 -73.35 -45.19 16.04
N PRO A 3 -72.58 -45.17 14.92
CA PRO A 3 -71.23 -44.65 14.59
C PRO A 3 -71.27 -43.74 13.32
N GLY A 4 -70.20 -43.06 12.88
CA GLY A 4 -69.01 -43.56 12.18
C GLY A 4 -68.60 -42.50 11.13
N SER A 5 -67.48 -42.52 10.40
CA SER A 5 -66.18 -43.18 10.46
C SER A 5 -65.30 -42.41 9.45
N LEU A 6 -64.03 -42.19 9.78
CA LEU A 6 -62.84 -42.18 8.91
C LEU A 6 -62.86 -41.43 7.56
N ALA A 7 -62.03 -40.40 7.45
CA ALA A 7 -61.08 -40.29 6.33
C ALA A 7 -59.84 -39.50 6.78
N THR A 8 -58.74 -40.24 6.93
CA THR A 8 -57.38 -39.76 7.12
C THR A 8 -56.82 -39.38 5.74
N VAL A 9 -56.29 -38.17 5.57
CA VAL A 9 -55.21 -37.92 4.60
C VAL A 9 -54.20 -36.97 5.24
N THR A 10 -53.07 -37.55 5.57
CA THR A 10 -51.83 -36.91 6.00
C THR A 10 -51.02 -36.55 4.75
N VAL A 11 -50.66 -35.28 4.52
CA VAL A 11 -49.35 -34.91 3.91
C VAL A 11 -48.95 -33.54 4.44
N ALA A 12 -47.73 -33.48 4.95
CA ALA A 12 -47.10 -32.37 5.64
C ALA A 12 -46.46 -31.35 4.68
N THR A 13 -46.42 -30.09 5.09
CA THR A 13 -45.26 -29.22 4.83
C THR A 13 -45.05 -28.26 6.00
N LEU A 14 -44.01 -28.53 6.79
CA LEU A 14 -43.54 -27.73 7.92
C LEU A 14 -42.53 -26.67 7.46
N LEU A 15 -42.61 -25.51 8.11
CA LEU A 15 -41.52 -24.62 8.55
C LEU A 15 -40.53 -24.06 7.52
N ALA A 16 -40.66 -22.76 7.21
CA ALA A 16 -39.53 -21.83 7.07
C ALA A 16 -40.01 -20.37 7.00
N ILE A 17 -40.35 -19.74 8.13
CA ILE A 17 -40.32 -18.28 8.26
C ILE A 17 -39.60 -17.97 9.57
N GLY A 18 -38.28 -18.07 9.52
CA GLY A 18 -37.36 -17.69 10.57
C GLY A 18 -36.06 -17.30 9.90
N VAL A 19 -35.67 -16.03 10.07
CA VAL A 19 -34.50 -15.31 9.53
C VAL A 19 -34.84 -14.38 8.36
N ALA A 20 -35.51 -13.28 8.70
CA ALA A 20 -35.45 -12.02 7.96
C ALA A 20 -34.68 -11.02 8.83
N LEU A 21 -33.36 -11.18 8.93
CA LEU A 21 -32.38 -10.23 9.48
C LEU A 21 -30.98 -10.82 9.27
N ALA A 22 -30.44 -10.67 8.05
CA ALA A 22 -28.99 -10.63 7.72
C ALA A 22 -28.74 -11.03 6.26
N SER A 23 -29.16 -10.23 5.27
CA SER A 23 -28.59 -10.34 3.91
C SER A 23 -28.85 -9.12 3.02
N SER A 24 -28.94 -7.91 3.59
CA SER A 24 -29.09 -6.68 2.79
C SER A 24 -28.03 -5.63 3.13
N ILE A 25 -26.76 -6.05 3.19
CA ILE A 25 -25.60 -5.18 2.98
C ILE A 25 -24.56 -6.02 2.21
N GLY A 26 -24.89 -6.34 0.97
CA GLY A 26 -23.92 -6.88 0.01
C GLY A 26 -24.07 -6.04 -1.22
N SER A 27 -23.26 -4.98 -1.35
CA SER A 27 -23.05 -4.38 -2.65
C SER A 27 -22.61 -5.50 -3.59
N THR A 28 -23.38 -5.69 -4.65
CA THR A 28 -23.08 -6.60 -5.76
C THR A 28 -21.74 -6.19 -6.35
N ARG A 29 -20.65 -6.77 -5.84
CA ARG A 29 -19.30 -6.63 -6.36
C ARG A 29 -19.21 -7.56 -7.56
N THR A 30 -19.16 -6.99 -8.75
CA THR A 30 -18.87 -7.70 -10.01
C THR A 30 -17.66 -8.61 -9.84
N ASP A 31 -17.81 -9.87 -10.29
CA ASP A 31 -16.93 -11.04 -10.12
C ASP A 31 -15.47 -10.83 -10.57
N GLY A 32 -14.71 -10.10 -9.76
CA GLY A 32 -13.26 -10.05 -9.81
C GLY A 32 -12.67 -10.84 -8.65
N PRO A 33 -11.50 -11.49 -8.82
CA PRO A 33 -10.73 -12.05 -7.71
C PRO A 33 -10.55 -11.04 -6.57
N ALA A 34 -10.62 -11.56 -5.34
CA ALA A 34 -10.55 -10.74 -4.15
C ALA A 34 -9.19 -10.06 -4.03
N ILE A 35 -9.16 -8.86 -3.45
CA ILE A 35 -7.90 -8.22 -3.05
C ILE A 35 -7.32 -9.04 -1.89
N SER A 36 -6.10 -9.55 -2.07
CA SER A 36 -5.38 -10.32 -1.05
C SER A 36 -4.54 -9.41 -0.16
N LYS A 37 -3.94 -8.36 -0.73
CA LYS A 37 -3.03 -7.47 0.00
C LYS A 37 -2.94 -6.10 -0.65
N ILE A 38 -2.80 -5.07 0.18
CA ILE A 38 -2.54 -3.69 -0.23
C ILE A 38 -1.24 -3.24 0.41
N THR A 39 -0.31 -2.74 -0.39
CA THR A 39 0.91 -2.11 0.10
C THR A 39 0.95 -0.67 -0.34
N TYR A 40 1.07 0.27 0.60
CA TYR A 40 1.23 1.69 0.32
C TYR A 40 2.52 2.22 0.93
N ILE A 41 3.41 2.70 0.07
CA ILE A 41 4.69 3.28 0.43
C ILE A 41 4.59 4.80 0.25
N ARG A 42 5.10 5.55 1.22
CA ARG A 42 5.21 7.01 1.14
C ARG A 42 6.34 7.54 2.00
N ASP A 43 6.85 8.71 1.63
CA ASP A 43 7.78 9.46 2.45
C ASP A 43 7.05 10.33 3.49
N ILE A 44 7.57 10.33 4.71
CA ILE A 44 7.02 11.05 5.86
C ILE A 44 8.07 12.03 6.40
N ASP A 45 7.75 13.32 6.34
CA ASP A 45 8.51 14.36 7.04
C ASP A 45 8.41 14.15 8.56
N HIS A 46 9.57 13.91 9.18
CA HIS A 46 9.68 13.67 10.61
C HIS A 46 9.96 14.92 11.44
N ARG A 47 10.24 16.08 10.81
CA ARG A 47 10.52 17.37 11.45
C ARG A 47 11.53 17.32 12.58
N GLN A 48 12.50 16.41 12.46
CA GLN A 48 13.52 16.14 13.48
C GLN A 48 14.89 15.95 12.81
N PRO A 49 15.41 16.93 12.05
CA PRO A 49 16.66 16.78 11.29
C PRO A 49 17.87 16.49 12.19
N GLU A 50 17.96 17.15 13.35
CA GLU A 50 19.02 16.90 14.35
C GLU A 50 19.01 15.47 14.90
N ARG A 51 17.82 14.86 14.91
CA ARG A 51 17.67 13.44 15.23
C ARG A 51 17.97 12.69 13.94
N LEU A 52 16.99 12.54 13.04
CA LEU A 52 16.93 11.52 12.00
C LEU A 52 17.68 11.86 10.70
N GLY A 53 18.41 12.98 10.66
CA GLY A 53 19.01 13.51 9.44
C GLY A 53 17.98 14.22 8.57
N ASP A 54 18.42 14.70 7.41
CA ASP A 54 17.58 15.53 6.52
C ASP A 54 16.69 14.71 5.57
N CYS A 55 16.80 13.38 5.58
CA CYS A 55 15.99 12.51 4.75
C CYS A 55 14.68 12.14 5.45
N PRO A 56 13.53 12.12 4.72
CA PRO A 56 12.27 11.68 5.31
C PRO A 56 12.33 10.20 5.72
N LEU A 57 11.38 9.77 6.55
CA LEU A 57 11.18 8.35 6.83
C LEU A 57 10.42 7.71 5.68
N SER A 58 10.85 6.54 5.20
CA SER A 58 10.04 5.75 4.27
C SER A 58 9.01 4.95 5.08
N GLN A 59 7.73 5.24 4.92
CA GLN A 59 6.66 4.51 5.58
C GLN A 59 6.04 3.48 4.65
N TRP A 60 6.05 2.22 5.05
CA TRP A 60 5.42 1.12 4.34
C TRP A 60 4.21 0.65 5.14
N VAL A 61 3.03 0.73 4.53
CA VAL A 61 1.77 0.29 5.12
C VAL A 61 1.27 -0.91 4.33
N THR A 62 1.18 -2.06 4.98
CA THR A 62 0.63 -3.29 4.40
C THR A 62 -0.68 -3.62 5.08
N VAL A 63 -1.70 -3.95 4.29
CA VAL A 63 -3.00 -4.46 4.76
C VAL A 63 -3.27 -5.78 4.07
N GLU A 64 -3.35 -6.86 4.84
CA GLU A 64 -3.71 -8.19 4.38
C GLU A 64 -5.23 -8.34 4.28
N GLN A 65 -5.70 -9.30 3.50
CA GLN A 65 -7.13 -9.60 3.28
C GLN A 65 -7.90 -9.81 4.57
N ASP A 66 -7.26 -10.42 5.56
CA ASP A 66 -7.87 -10.74 6.85
C ASP A 66 -7.97 -9.51 7.79
N GLY A 67 -7.48 -8.36 7.35
CA GLY A 67 -7.46 -7.10 8.08
C GLY A 67 -6.22 -6.88 8.95
N ALA A 68 -5.21 -7.75 8.91
CA ALA A 68 -3.93 -7.43 9.54
C ALA A 68 -3.30 -6.22 8.85
N LEU A 69 -3.09 -5.13 9.62
CA LEU A 69 -2.36 -3.96 9.15
C LEU A 69 -1.01 -3.88 9.84
N LEU A 70 0.04 -3.67 9.06
CA LEU A 70 1.40 -3.41 9.50
C LEU A 70 1.89 -2.10 8.87
N SER A 71 2.32 -1.16 9.71
CA SER A 71 2.98 0.08 9.28
C SER A 71 4.40 0.09 9.84
N ILE A 72 5.38 0.24 8.96
CA ILE A 72 6.81 0.28 9.29
C ILE A 72 7.38 1.61 8.80
N TRP A 73 8.23 2.23 9.61
CA TRP A 73 8.98 3.43 9.25
C TRP A 73 10.45 3.07 9.15
N TYR A 74 11.02 3.24 7.97
CA TYR A 74 12.42 2.97 7.69
C TYR A 74 13.24 4.25 7.71
N LEU A 75 14.45 4.15 8.24
CA LEU A 75 15.46 5.19 8.14
C LEU A 75 15.93 5.31 6.69
N GLN A 76 16.25 6.54 6.31
CA GLN A 76 16.86 6.84 5.02
C GLN A 76 18.15 7.61 5.25
N ARG A 77 19.12 7.41 4.36
CA ARG A 77 20.36 8.21 4.31
C ARG A 77 20.50 8.90 2.97
N ARG A 78 21.32 9.96 2.93
CA ARG A 78 21.66 10.61 1.67
C ARG A 78 22.83 9.88 1.00
N GLN A 79 22.63 9.39 -0.22
CA GLN A 79 23.64 8.74 -1.06
C GLN A 79 23.54 9.32 -2.47
N ASN A 80 24.64 9.87 -2.99
CA ASN A 80 24.69 10.50 -4.32
C ASN A 80 23.59 11.56 -4.54
N GLY A 81 23.37 12.39 -3.51
CA GLY A 81 22.31 13.41 -3.50
C GLY A 81 20.91 12.88 -3.20
N ARG A 82 20.73 11.55 -3.08
CA ARG A 82 19.43 10.88 -2.95
C ARG A 82 19.15 10.30 -1.58
N CYS A 83 17.92 10.47 -1.10
CA CYS A 83 17.46 9.73 0.07
C CYS A 83 17.15 8.30 -0.37
N VAL A 84 17.88 7.35 0.20
CA VAL A 84 17.72 5.91 -0.05
C VAL A 84 17.47 5.22 1.28
N PRO A 85 16.68 4.13 1.32
CA PRO A 85 16.57 3.30 2.51
C PRO A 85 17.95 2.95 3.03
N LEU A 86 18.16 3.16 4.32
CA LEU A 86 19.37 2.72 4.99
C LEU A 86 19.31 1.20 5.05
N MET A 87 20.18 0.52 4.31
CA MET A 87 20.37 -0.93 4.40
C MET A 87 21.74 -1.17 5.01
N ASP A 88 21.85 -2.19 5.87
CA ASP A 88 23.11 -2.67 6.45
C ASP A 88 23.98 -3.30 5.35
N PHE A 89 24.57 -2.48 4.48
CA PHE A 89 25.63 -2.93 3.58
C PHE A 89 26.94 -2.95 4.37
N GLU A 90 27.07 -3.83 5.37
CA GLU A 90 28.37 -4.04 6.03
C GLU A 90 29.23 -5.10 5.33
N ASP A 91 28.67 -6.01 4.52
CA ASP A 91 29.49 -6.90 3.69
C ASP A 91 28.84 -7.18 2.33
N ALA A 92 29.35 -6.49 1.31
CA ALA A 92 29.01 -6.73 -0.09
C ALA A 92 29.64 -8.05 -0.58
N SER A 93 29.20 -9.19 -0.03
CA SER A 93 29.30 -10.46 -0.72
C SER A 93 28.12 -10.57 -1.67
N PRO A 94 28.32 -10.88 -2.97
CA PRO A 94 27.24 -11.05 -3.94
C PRO A 94 26.30 -12.25 -3.64
N ALA A 95 26.53 -12.95 -2.52
CA ALA A 95 25.76 -14.10 -2.06
C ALA A 95 24.83 -13.80 -0.86
N SER A 96 24.85 -12.60 -0.29
CA SER A 96 23.93 -12.22 0.79
C SER A 96 22.60 -11.77 0.19
N GLU A 97 21.47 -12.26 0.71
CA GLU A 97 20.19 -11.57 0.53
C GLU A 97 20.37 -10.12 1.01
N PRO A 98 19.83 -9.12 0.30
CA PRO A 98 19.97 -7.74 0.74
C PRO A 98 19.35 -7.60 2.13
N ASP A 99 20.16 -7.14 3.10
CA ASP A 99 19.69 -6.91 4.46
C ASP A 99 18.49 -5.96 4.44
N ALA A 100 17.48 -6.29 5.25
CA ALA A 100 16.26 -5.50 5.34
C ALA A 100 16.61 -4.06 5.80
N PRO A 101 15.96 -3.02 5.24
CA PRO A 101 16.27 -1.66 5.64
C PRO A 101 16.02 -1.41 7.12
N ASP A 102 16.80 -0.50 7.69
CA ASP A 102 16.79 -0.15 9.11
C ASP A 102 15.43 0.39 9.56
N VAL A 103 14.84 -0.27 10.57
CA VAL A 103 13.51 0.04 11.07
C VAL A 103 13.57 1.03 12.23
N ALA A 104 13.12 2.27 11.99
CA ALA A 104 12.97 3.29 13.03
C ALA A 104 11.80 2.99 13.98
N ALA A 105 10.69 2.51 13.42
CA ALA A 105 9.51 2.14 14.19
C ALA A 105 8.60 1.16 13.44
N ARG A 106 7.69 0.54 14.19
CA ARG A 106 6.64 -0.34 13.68
C ARG A 106 5.37 -0.19 14.49
N SER A 107 4.24 -0.36 13.84
CA SER A 107 2.93 -0.47 14.48
C SER A 107 2.10 -1.52 13.75
N SER A 108 1.40 -2.36 14.51
CA SER A 108 0.45 -3.31 13.97
C SER A 108 -0.91 -3.11 14.63
N ILE A 109 -1.97 -3.18 13.82
CA ILE A 109 -3.35 -3.18 14.29
C ILE A 109 -4.17 -4.19 13.49
N ARG A 110 -5.35 -4.53 14.00
CA ARG A 110 -6.33 -5.35 13.28
C ARG A 110 -7.49 -4.47 12.82
N LEU A 111 -7.74 -4.46 11.52
CA LEU A 111 -8.92 -3.84 10.93
C LEU A 111 -10.11 -4.79 11.04
N THR A 112 -11.29 -4.22 11.28
CA THR A 112 -12.56 -4.94 11.16
C THR A 112 -12.91 -5.18 9.69
N PRO A 113 -13.76 -6.16 9.37
CA PRO A 113 -14.21 -6.39 7.99
C PRO A 113 -14.82 -5.14 7.33
N ASN A 114 -15.56 -4.33 8.09
CA ASN A 114 -16.13 -3.07 7.60
C ASN A 114 -15.05 -2.03 7.24
N GLN A 115 -13.97 -1.95 8.03
CA GLN A 115 -12.85 -1.04 7.74
C GLN A 115 -12.05 -1.49 6.51
N VAL A 116 -11.86 -2.80 6.33
CA VAL A 116 -11.24 -3.35 5.11
C VAL A 116 -12.10 -3.04 3.88
N ASN A 117 -13.42 -3.23 3.98
CA ASN A 117 -14.33 -2.90 2.90
C ASN A 117 -14.32 -1.41 2.55
N LEU A 118 -14.33 -0.53 3.55
CA LEU A 118 -14.23 0.91 3.34
C LEU A 118 -12.89 1.30 2.70
N LEU A 119 -11.77 0.71 3.14
CA LEU A 119 -10.47 0.91 2.51
C LEU A 119 -10.50 0.51 1.02
N HIS A 120 -11.08 -0.67 0.71
CA HIS A 120 -11.22 -1.14 -0.66
C HIS A 120 -12.09 -0.21 -1.52
N GLU A 121 -13.20 0.28 -0.97
CA GLU A 121 -14.09 1.23 -1.63
C GLU A 121 -13.35 2.54 -1.93
N GLU A 122 -12.66 3.10 -0.94
CA GLU A 122 -11.89 4.34 -1.09
C GLU A 122 -10.79 4.24 -2.14
N LEU A 123 -10.05 3.13 -2.16
CA LEU A 123 -9.04 2.86 -3.19
C LEU A 123 -9.65 2.56 -4.56
N GLY A 124 -10.88 2.04 -4.60
CA GLY A 124 -11.65 1.83 -5.83
C GLY A 124 -11.99 3.14 -6.57
N HIS A 125 -11.96 4.28 -5.87
CA HIS A 125 -12.18 5.61 -6.45
C HIS A 125 -10.93 6.25 -7.07
N LEU A 126 -9.77 5.59 -7.01
CA LEU A 126 -8.57 6.08 -7.68
C LEU A 126 -8.77 6.18 -9.19
N ARG A 127 -8.25 7.25 -9.79
CA ARG A 127 -8.30 7.49 -11.24
C ARG A 127 -7.05 6.97 -11.92
N TRP A 128 -7.05 5.66 -12.16
CA TRP A 128 -5.95 4.94 -12.80
C TRP A 128 -6.50 3.77 -13.63
N LYS A 129 -5.65 3.16 -14.44
CA LYS A 129 -5.98 1.97 -15.23
C LYS A 129 -5.00 0.87 -14.81
N PRO A 130 -5.35 0.01 -13.84
CA PRO A 130 -4.42 -1.01 -13.37
C PRO A 130 -4.07 -1.97 -14.50
N ALA A 131 -2.78 -2.18 -14.69
CA ALA A 131 -2.22 -3.21 -15.55
C ALA A 131 -1.80 -4.33 -14.62
N TRP A 132 -2.58 -5.41 -14.64
CA TRP A 132 -2.33 -6.55 -13.79
C TRP A 132 -1.22 -7.41 -14.41
N GLY A 133 -0.19 -7.73 -13.62
CA GLY A 133 0.85 -8.70 -13.95
C GLY A 133 0.98 -9.76 -12.86
N SER A 134 1.68 -10.86 -13.16
CA SER A 134 1.99 -11.87 -12.14
C SER A 134 2.92 -11.28 -11.09
N ILE A 135 2.72 -11.63 -9.82
CA ILE A 135 3.63 -11.23 -8.71
C ILE A 135 5.02 -11.86 -8.89
N GLU A 136 5.10 -13.02 -9.53
CA GLU A 136 6.36 -13.73 -9.82
C GLU A 136 7.20 -13.02 -10.90
N ASP A 137 6.56 -12.18 -11.73
CA ASP A 137 7.28 -11.32 -12.66
C ASP A 137 7.86 -10.14 -11.88
N ILE A 138 9.19 -10.16 -11.66
CA ILE A 138 10.01 -9.26 -10.82
C ILE A 138 9.75 -7.74 -11.03
N GLY A 139 8.99 -7.35 -12.04
CA GLY A 139 8.63 -5.94 -12.27
C GLY A 139 7.24 -5.73 -12.86
N PHE A 140 6.21 -6.44 -12.38
CA PHE A 140 4.81 -6.28 -12.81
C PHE A 140 4.48 -4.82 -13.17
N PRO A 141 3.78 -4.59 -14.30
CA PRO A 141 3.88 -3.33 -15.02
C PRO A 141 3.43 -2.15 -14.16
N PRO A 142 4.30 -1.15 -13.90
CA PRO A 142 3.88 0.03 -13.18
C PRO A 142 2.83 0.76 -14.01
N THR A 143 1.80 1.22 -13.33
CA THR A 143 0.73 2.01 -13.89
C THR A 143 0.73 3.40 -13.29
N MET A 144 0.24 4.34 -14.08
CA MET A 144 0.21 5.74 -13.74
C MET A 144 -1.24 6.20 -13.61
N SER A 145 -1.42 7.39 -13.06
CA SER A 145 -2.73 8.06 -13.06
C SER A 145 -3.23 8.24 -14.50
N SER A 146 -4.55 8.15 -14.70
CA SER A 146 -5.16 8.01 -16.04
C SER A 146 -4.91 9.18 -17.02
N ALA A 147 -4.41 10.31 -16.52
CA ALA A 147 -4.10 11.51 -17.31
C ALA A 147 -2.60 11.70 -17.57
N CYS A 148 -1.77 10.71 -17.21
CA CYS A 148 -0.33 10.72 -17.44
C CYS A 148 0.00 9.85 -18.65
N ASP A 149 0.74 10.39 -19.61
CA ASP A 149 1.22 9.62 -20.77
C ASP A 149 2.42 8.74 -20.37
N ARG A 150 2.51 7.54 -20.96
CA ARG A 150 3.57 6.54 -20.70
C ARG A 150 4.97 6.96 -21.16
N HIS A 151 5.11 8.07 -21.88
CA HIS A 151 6.38 8.49 -22.46
C HIS A 151 7.16 9.40 -21.49
N PHE A 152 7.88 8.78 -20.55
CA PHE A 152 9.05 9.42 -19.95
C PHE A 152 10.30 8.69 -20.42
N PRO A 153 11.27 9.38 -21.04
CA PRO A 153 12.58 8.78 -21.31
C PRO A 153 13.22 8.39 -19.98
N ARG A 154 13.71 7.14 -19.92
CA ARG A 154 14.37 6.51 -18.76
C ARG A 154 15.58 7.30 -18.21
N SER A 155 16.03 8.36 -18.87
CA SER A 155 17.28 9.08 -18.59
C SER A 155 17.16 10.31 -17.69
N ASP A 156 15.95 10.80 -17.40
CA ASP A 156 15.81 12.17 -16.85
C ASP A 156 15.29 12.23 -15.40
N MET A 157 15.36 11.10 -14.67
CA MET A 157 15.10 11.02 -13.21
C MET A 157 16.18 11.78 -12.43
N SER A 158 16.12 13.12 -12.55
CA SER A 158 16.95 14.12 -11.88
C SER A 158 16.38 14.38 -10.49
N GLY A 159 16.68 13.45 -9.58
CA GLY A 159 17.46 13.68 -8.36
C GLY A 159 17.02 14.66 -7.27
N ASP A 160 15.92 15.40 -7.39
CA ASP A 160 15.67 16.51 -6.44
C ASP A 160 14.35 16.45 -5.67
N ASP A 161 13.46 15.49 -5.94
CA ASP A 161 12.10 15.57 -5.39
C ASP A 161 11.59 14.16 -4.96
N TYR A 162 11.88 13.81 -3.70
CA TYR A 162 11.68 12.48 -3.09
C TYR A 162 10.28 12.32 -2.53
N ASN A 163 9.26 12.35 -3.39
CA ASN A 163 7.94 11.87 -3.01
C ASN A 163 7.75 10.50 -3.65
N THR A 164 8.55 9.52 -3.20
CA THR A 164 8.44 8.15 -3.66
C THR A 164 7.22 7.53 -3.02
N ARG A 165 6.10 7.64 -3.74
CA ARG A 165 4.86 6.98 -3.38
C ARG A 165 4.61 5.84 -4.33
N LEU A 166 4.17 4.73 -3.77
CA LEU A 166 3.80 3.54 -4.50
C LEU A 166 2.61 2.90 -3.82
N LEU A 167 1.56 2.60 -4.59
CA LEU A 167 0.47 1.75 -4.14
C LEU A 167 0.51 0.45 -4.94
N VAL A 168 0.62 -0.68 -4.26
CA VAL A 168 0.50 -2.02 -4.85
C VAL A 168 -0.78 -2.64 -4.34
N ILE A 169 -1.59 -3.16 -5.26
CA ILE A 169 -2.75 -3.98 -4.95
C ILE A 169 -2.47 -5.37 -5.50
N GLU A 170 -2.48 -6.36 -4.62
CA GLU A 170 -2.36 -7.77 -4.92
C GLU A 170 -3.75 -8.42 -4.83
N ARG A 171 -3.98 -9.40 -5.68
CA ARG A 171 -5.22 -10.19 -5.73
C ARG A 171 -4.95 -11.65 -5.39
N SER A 172 -6.00 -12.35 -4.98
CA SER A 172 -5.97 -13.76 -4.61
C SER A 172 -5.61 -14.71 -5.76
N ASP A 173 -5.61 -14.24 -7.00
CA ASP A 173 -5.21 -14.98 -8.20
C ASP A 173 -3.74 -14.75 -8.60
N ASN A 174 -2.89 -14.35 -7.65
CA ASN A 174 -1.45 -14.08 -7.84
C ASN A 174 -1.14 -12.93 -8.82
N MET A 175 -2.10 -12.02 -9.00
CA MET A 175 -1.97 -10.84 -9.86
C MET A 175 -1.75 -9.58 -9.01
N ALA A 176 -0.87 -8.69 -9.46
CA ALA A 176 -0.65 -7.39 -8.83
C ALA A 176 -0.67 -6.23 -9.83
N ALA A 177 -1.03 -5.05 -9.34
CA ALA A 177 -0.92 -3.80 -10.05
C ALA A 177 -0.29 -2.73 -9.15
N ALA A 178 0.68 -2.00 -9.69
CA ALA A 178 1.36 -0.90 -9.00
C ALA A 178 0.91 0.45 -9.58
N LEU A 179 0.43 1.37 -8.74
CA LEU A 179 0.29 2.78 -9.07
C LEU A 179 1.54 3.52 -8.58
N THR A 180 2.40 3.91 -9.52
CA THR A 180 3.57 4.74 -9.25
C THR A 180 3.18 6.20 -9.35
N PHE A 181 3.53 6.98 -8.34
CA PHE A 181 3.36 8.42 -8.34
C PHE A 181 4.69 9.08 -8.71
N PHE A 182 4.61 10.12 -9.54
CA PHE A 182 5.78 10.91 -9.88
C PHE A 182 6.13 11.85 -8.74
N SER A 183 7.39 12.25 -8.71
CA SER A 183 7.77 13.44 -7.94
C SER A 183 7.00 14.68 -8.42
N ALA A 184 6.87 15.71 -7.58
CA ALA A 184 6.16 16.92 -7.98
C ALA A 184 6.83 17.63 -9.18
N ARG A 185 8.15 17.52 -9.32
CA ARG A 185 8.90 17.96 -10.50
C ARG A 185 8.52 17.18 -11.76
N GLU A 186 8.56 15.86 -11.72
CA GLU A 186 8.20 14.99 -12.85
C GLU A 186 6.74 15.15 -13.24
N ALA A 187 5.84 15.22 -12.26
CA ALA A 187 4.42 15.46 -12.47
C ALA A 187 4.17 16.81 -13.17
N ARG A 188 4.90 17.87 -12.80
CA ARG A 188 4.85 19.17 -13.51
C ARG A 188 5.38 19.08 -14.94
N ARG A 189 6.48 18.37 -15.17
CA ARG A 189 7.03 18.13 -16.52
C ARG A 189 6.07 17.33 -17.40
N ALA A 190 5.30 16.42 -16.81
CA ALA A 190 4.26 15.64 -17.46
C ALA A 190 3.04 16.47 -17.91
N GLY A 191 2.97 17.74 -17.50
CA GLY A 191 1.86 18.64 -17.77
C GLY A 191 0.84 18.68 -16.64
N GLU A 192 0.11 19.81 -16.58
CA GLU A 192 -0.82 20.14 -15.50
C GLU A 192 -1.89 19.06 -15.27
N ARG A 193 -2.44 18.47 -16.34
CA ARG A 193 -3.46 17.42 -16.25
C ARG A 193 -2.95 16.16 -15.53
N CYS A 194 -1.71 15.74 -15.80
CA CYS A 194 -1.10 14.62 -15.10
C CYS A 194 -0.85 15.00 -13.63
N ASN A 195 -0.26 16.17 -13.38
CA ASN A 195 0.00 16.67 -12.02
C ASN A 195 -1.26 16.70 -11.14
N GLU A 196 -2.36 17.22 -11.66
CA GLU A 196 -3.63 17.22 -10.93
C GLU A 196 -4.18 15.81 -10.69
N ALA A 197 -4.13 14.93 -11.71
CA ALA A 197 -4.63 13.56 -11.57
C ALA A 197 -3.84 12.80 -10.51
N GLN A 198 -2.51 12.96 -10.50
CA GLN A 198 -1.66 12.40 -9.46
C GLN A 198 -1.96 12.98 -8.10
N SER A 199 -2.02 14.30 -7.97
CA SER A 199 -2.32 14.98 -6.69
C SER A 199 -3.65 14.49 -6.10
N ARG A 200 -4.67 14.29 -6.93
CA ARG A 200 -5.96 13.73 -6.50
C ARG A 200 -5.83 12.28 -6.04
N ASN A 201 -5.11 11.43 -6.77
CA ASN A 201 -4.91 10.02 -6.37
C ASN A 201 -4.06 9.90 -5.09
N ILE A 202 -3.03 10.73 -4.95
CA ILE A 202 -2.19 10.88 -3.75
C ILE A 202 -3.06 11.24 -2.56
N ALA A 203 -3.87 12.30 -2.68
CA ALA A 203 -4.76 12.75 -1.61
C ALA A 203 -5.78 11.68 -1.23
N ARG A 204 -6.31 10.94 -2.21
CA ARG A 204 -7.27 9.85 -1.96
C ARG A 204 -6.61 8.68 -1.24
N ALA A 205 -5.43 8.24 -1.70
CA ALA A 205 -4.69 7.14 -1.05
C ALA A 205 -4.28 7.51 0.38
N ASP A 206 -3.81 8.75 0.60
CA ASP A 206 -3.51 9.23 1.95
C ASP A 206 -4.75 9.27 2.84
N ALA A 207 -5.87 9.78 2.34
CA ALA A 207 -7.12 9.86 3.09
C ALA A 207 -7.67 8.46 3.43
N ALA A 208 -7.54 7.49 2.52
CA ALA A 208 -7.97 6.12 2.73
C ALA A 208 -7.16 5.41 3.85
N ILE A 209 -5.86 5.69 3.93
CA ILE A 209 -4.94 5.02 4.86
C ILE A 209 -4.84 5.76 6.22
N ALA A 210 -4.99 7.09 6.24
CA ALA A 210 -4.80 7.93 7.42
C ALA A 210 -5.59 7.49 8.68
N PRO A 211 -6.85 7.01 8.59
CA PRO A 211 -7.60 6.58 9.78
C PRO A 211 -6.96 5.40 10.53
N TYR A 212 -6.16 4.60 9.83
CA TYR A 212 -5.62 3.33 10.32
C TYR A 212 -4.15 3.40 10.70
N VAL A 213 -3.48 4.46 10.26
CA VAL A 213 -2.05 4.63 10.45
C VAL A 213 -1.83 5.80 11.39
N ARG A 214 -1.23 5.51 12.54
CA ARG A 214 -0.84 6.57 13.48
C ARG A 214 0.24 7.43 12.85
N GLY A 215 0.30 8.70 13.25
CA GLY A 215 1.48 9.53 12.96
C GLY A 215 2.76 8.88 13.51
N ILE A 216 3.91 9.48 13.18
CA ILE A 216 5.22 8.96 13.59
C ILE A 216 5.21 8.65 15.09
N PRO A 217 5.58 7.41 15.49
CA PRO A 217 5.61 7.04 16.89
C PRO A 217 6.47 8.00 17.72
N LYS A 218 5.96 8.40 18.90
CA LYS A 218 6.69 9.31 19.82
C LYS A 218 8.04 8.73 20.25
N THR A 219 8.11 7.41 20.34
CA THR A 219 9.33 6.65 20.62
C THR A 219 9.74 5.85 19.38
N MET A 220 10.93 6.14 18.87
CA MET A 220 11.57 5.40 17.79
C MET A 220 12.79 4.66 18.36
N LYS A 221 13.02 3.44 17.87
CA LYS A 221 14.26 2.70 18.15
C LYS A 221 15.24 3.05 17.04
N LEU A 222 16.42 3.53 17.42
CA LEU A 222 17.47 3.89 16.49
C LEU A 222 18.61 2.86 16.59
N PRO A 223 19.33 2.58 15.50
CA PRO A 223 20.52 1.75 15.54
C PRO A 223 21.58 2.36 16.49
N PRO A 224 22.42 1.53 17.13
CA PRO A 224 23.42 2.01 18.08
C PRO A 224 24.49 2.95 17.47
N ASN A 225 24.81 2.81 16.18
CA ASN A 225 25.84 3.60 15.47
C ASN A 225 25.26 4.65 14.51
N ARG A 226 24.14 5.25 14.92
CA ARG A 226 23.34 6.15 14.09
C ARG A 226 24.09 7.30 13.39
N PRO A 227 25.07 8.00 14.00
CA PRO A 227 25.80 9.07 13.31
C PRO A 227 26.49 8.58 12.04
N GLU A 228 27.17 7.45 12.10
CA GLU A 228 27.94 6.86 10.99
C GLU A 228 27.02 6.35 9.86
N LEU A 229 25.84 5.86 10.21
CA LEU A 229 24.88 5.30 9.24
C LEU A 229 24.12 6.37 8.44
N LEU A 230 23.88 7.53 9.05
CA LEU A 230 23.17 8.65 8.41
C LEU A 230 24.10 9.61 7.67
N GLU A 231 25.41 9.45 7.81
CA GLU A 231 26.39 10.25 7.08
C GLU A 231 26.32 10.02 5.56
N PRO A 232 26.53 11.07 4.75
CA PRO A 232 26.53 10.94 3.30
C PRO A 232 27.65 10.00 2.82
N LYS A 233 27.30 8.83 2.28
CA LYS A 233 28.26 7.99 1.56
C LYS A 233 28.30 8.39 0.09
N THR A 234 29.43 8.95 -0.35
CA THR A 234 29.71 9.17 -1.78
C THR A 234 30.35 7.91 -2.33
N LEU A 235 29.52 6.94 -2.74
CA LEU A 235 30.03 5.79 -3.49
C LEU A 235 30.14 6.20 -4.95
N TYR A 236 31.37 6.51 -5.37
CA TYR A 236 31.74 6.50 -6.77
C TYR A 236 31.68 5.05 -7.24
N LEU A 237 30.81 4.76 -8.20
CA LEU A 237 30.95 3.54 -8.99
C LEU A 237 32.25 3.71 -9.78
N THR A 238 33.31 3.00 -9.39
CA THR A 238 34.46 2.81 -10.27
C THR A 238 34.01 1.90 -11.41
N ASP A 239 34.35 2.29 -12.63
CA ASP A 239 34.05 1.61 -13.89
C ASP A 239 34.42 0.12 -13.90
#